data_AF-A0A7V1BSX6-F1
#
_entry.id   AF-A0A7V1BSX6-F1
#
_cell.length_a   1.000
_cell.length_b   1.000
_cell.length_c   1.000
_cell.angle_alpha   90.00
_cell.angle_beta   90.00
_cell.angle_gamma   90.00
#
_symmetry.space_group_name_H-M   'P 1'
#
loop_
_entity.id
_entity.type
_entity.pdbx_description
1 polymer ?
#
loop_
_entity_poly.entity_id
_entity_poly.type
_entity_poly.pdbx_seq_one_letter_code
_entity_poly.pdbx_strand_id
1 'polypeptide(L)'
;MANLQNDLFIRACKRQPVERTPIWIMRQAGRYLPEYRAVRKKADFLTMCKTPELAAEVTIQPVDIIGVDAAIIFSDILVIPEAMGMHLDM
;
A
#
# COMPACT_ATOMS: atom_id res chain seq x y z
N MET A 1 1.05 4.11 22.69
CA MET A 1 0.89 3.56 21.33
C MET A 1 -0.54 3.85 20.91
N ALA A 2 -0.78 4.24 19.65
CA ALA A 2 -2.13 4.39 19.13
C ALA A 2 -2.91 3.08 19.33
N ASN A 3 -4.20 3.18 19.65
CA ASN A 3 -5.05 2.01 19.88
C ASN A 3 -5.37 1.36 18.51
N LEU A 4 -4.61 0.31 18.15
CA LEU A 4 -4.79 -0.43 16.90
C LEU A 4 -5.96 -1.41 17.04
N GLN A 5 -6.92 -1.35 16.11
CA GLN A 5 -8.06 -2.28 16.08
C GLN A 5 -7.65 -3.70 15.64
N ASN A 6 -6.62 -3.81 14.79
CA ASN A 6 -5.99 -5.06 14.38
C ASN A 6 -4.46 -4.90 14.47
N ASP A 7 -3.82 -5.72 15.30
CA ASP A 7 -2.38 -5.72 15.53
C ASP A 7 -1.72 -7.10 15.24
N LEU A 8 -2.45 -8.01 14.60
CA LEU A 8 -2.03 -9.40 14.34
C LEU A 8 -0.66 -9.47 13.66
N PHE A 9 -0.46 -8.67 12.60
CA PHE A 9 0.80 -8.62 11.87
C PHE A 9 1.97 -8.24 12.78
N ILE A 10 1.82 -7.21 13.60
CA ILE A 10 2.87 -6.72 14.50
C ILE A 10 3.19 -7.76 15.57
N ARG A 11 2.17 -8.36 16.20
CA ARG A 11 2.36 -9.40 17.20
C ARG A 11 3.05 -10.63 16.63
N ALA A 12 2.62 -11.09 15.45
CA ALA A 12 3.27 -12.20 14.76
C ALA A 12 4.74 -11.90 14.44
N CYS A 13 5.07 -10.71 13.91
CA CYS A 13 6.45 -10.30 13.67
C CYS A 13 7.30 -10.25 14.95
N LYS A 14 6.68 -9.94 16.10
CA LYS A 14 7.32 -9.96 17.43
C LYS A 14 7.31 -11.33 18.10
N ARG A 15 6.87 -12.39 17.40
CA ARG A 15 6.74 -13.76 17.93
C ARG A 15 5.83 -13.87 19.16
N GLN A 16 4.82 -13.00 19.24
CA GLN A 16 3.80 -13.06 20.28
C GLN A 16 2.66 -14.00 19.85
N PRO A 17 1.92 -14.62 20.79
CA PRO A 17 0.76 -15.44 20.46
C PRO A 17 -0.24 -14.67 19.60
N VAL A 18 -0.75 -15.34 18.58
CA VAL A 18 -1.84 -14.87 17.72
C VAL A 18 -2.91 -15.97 17.53
N GLU A 19 -4.11 -15.52 17.22
CA GLU A 19 -5.39 -16.22 17.14
C GLU A 19 -5.62 -16.73 15.71
N ARG A 20 -4.91 -16.15 14.73
CA ARG A 20 -4.73 -16.67 13.38
C ARG A 20 -3.45 -16.11 12.75
N THR A 21 -2.93 -16.78 11.73
CA THR A 21 -1.81 -16.27 10.93
C THR A 21 -2.25 -15.00 10.18
N PRO A 22 -1.56 -13.86 10.32
CA PRO A 22 -1.88 -12.66 9.57
C PRO A 22 -1.51 -12.80 8.09
N ILE A 23 -2.27 -12.17 7.20
CA ILE A 23 -2.05 -12.20 5.75
C ILE A 23 -2.02 -10.79 5.16
N TRP A 24 -1.07 -10.58 4.26
CA TRP A 24 -1.01 -9.43 3.34
C TRP A 24 -0.30 -9.91 2.07
N ILE A 25 -0.43 -9.17 0.96
CA ILE A 25 0.08 -9.61 -0.33
C ILE A 25 0.95 -8.51 -0.94
N MET A 26 2.14 -8.87 -1.43
CA MET A 26 2.96 -7.94 -2.20
C MET A 26 2.18 -7.47 -3.45
N ARG A 27 2.15 -6.16 -3.68
CA ARG A 27 1.36 -5.52 -4.74
C ARG A 27 -0.17 -5.71 -4.58
N GLN A 28 -0.66 -5.82 -3.33
CA GLN A 28 -2.09 -5.87 -3.03
C GLN A 28 -2.90 -4.68 -3.58
N ALA A 29 -2.31 -3.48 -3.62
CA ALA A 29 -2.88 -2.34 -4.33
C ALA A 29 -2.41 -2.38 -5.79
N GLY A 30 -3.27 -2.82 -6.70
CA GLY A 30 -2.85 -3.04 -8.09
C GLY A 30 -3.98 -3.20 -9.10
N ARG A 31 -3.58 -3.36 -10.36
CA ARG A 31 -4.45 -3.33 -11.56
C ARG A 31 -5.57 -4.38 -11.61
N TYR A 32 -5.52 -5.39 -10.74
CA TYR A 32 -6.59 -6.38 -10.65
C TYR A 32 -7.85 -5.81 -9.95
N LEU A 33 -7.69 -4.78 -9.11
CA LEU A 33 -8.81 -4.09 -8.47
C LEU A 33 -9.43 -3.07 -9.44
N PRO A 34 -10.75 -3.13 -9.70
CA PRO A 34 -11.47 -2.10 -10.44
C PRO A 34 -11.29 -0.69 -9.86
N GLU A 35 -11.25 -0.57 -8.54
CA GLU A 35 -11.14 0.69 -7.77
C GLU A 35 -9.77 1.33 -8.02
N TYR A 36 -8.69 0.55 -7.96
CA TYR A 36 -7.36 1.02 -8.32
C TYR A 36 -7.32 1.54 -9.75
N ARG A 37 -7.93 0.82 -10.70
CA ARG A 37 -8.01 1.25 -12.10
C ARG A 37 -8.81 2.55 -12.24
N ALA A 38 -9.83 2.78 -11.41
CA ALA A 38 -10.61 4.01 -11.43
C ALA A 38 -9.77 5.22 -10.98
N VAL A 39 -8.94 5.08 -9.95
CA VAL A 39 -8.00 6.12 -9.52
C VAL A 39 -6.95 6.39 -10.61
N ARG A 40 -6.36 5.33 -11.18
CA ARG A 40 -5.35 5.42 -12.25
C ARG A 40 -5.85 6.03 -13.56
N LYS A 41 -7.16 6.10 -13.78
CA LYS A 41 -7.74 6.86 -14.91
C LYS A 41 -7.69 8.37 -14.72
N LYS A 42 -7.52 8.84 -13.48
CA LYS A 42 -7.53 10.27 -13.11
C LYS A 42 -6.14 10.88 -13.02
N ALA A 43 -5.10 10.07 -12.80
CA ALA A 43 -3.72 10.51 -12.64
C ALA A 43 -2.75 9.45 -13.19
N ASP A 44 -1.61 9.89 -13.73
CA ASP A 44 -0.53 8.98 -14.10
C ASP A 44 0.16 8.38 -12.87
N PHE A 45 1.03 7.39 -13.09
CA PHE A 45 1.61 6.61 -12.01
C PHE A 45 2.49 7.46 -11.07
N LEU A 46 3.35 8.32 -11.61
CA LEU A 46 4.22 9.18 -10.80
C LEU A 46 3.41 10.22 -10.03
N THR A 47 2.37 10.79 -10.64
CA THR A 47 1.43 11.71 -9.98
C THR A 47 0.73 11.01 -8.82
N MET A 48 0.29 9.76 -8.99
CA MET A 48 -0.28 8.97 -7.90
C MET A 48 0.72 8.76 -6.76
N CYS A 49 1.99 8.47 -7.04
CA CYS A 49 3.02 8.30 -6.01
C CYS A 49 3.36 9.60 -5.28
N LYS A 50 3.30 10.75 -5.98
CA LYS A 50 3.66 12.07 -5.45
C LYS A 50 2.51 12.83 -4.79
N THR A 51 1.27 12.37 -4.96
CA THR A 51 0.08 12.98 -4.36
C THR A 51 -0.36 12.17 -3.14
N PRO A 52 -0.13 12.67 -1.90
CA PRO A 52 -0.39 11.90 -0.68
C PRO A 52 -1.82 11.35 -0.58
N GLU A 53 -2.81 12.12 -1.00
CA GLU A 53 -4.23 11.75 -0.96
C GLU A 53 -4.51 10.55 -1.89
N LEU A 54 -3.97 10.57 -3.11
CA LEU A 54 -4.12 9.48 -4.07
C LEU A 54 -3.36 8.23 -3.62
N ALA A 55 -2.14 8.39 -3.10
CA ALA A 55 -1.34 7.30 -2.56
C ALA A 55 -2.04 6.64 -1.37
N ALA A 56 -2.62 7.42 -0.46
CA ALA A 56 -3.39 6.92 0.67
C ALA A 56 -4.65 6.17 0.22
N GLU A 57 -5.41 6.74 -0.73
CA GLU A 57 -6.61 6.11 -1.28
C GLU A 57 -6.31 4.71 -1.84
N VAL A 58 -5.27 4.56 -2.65
CA VAL A 58 -4.93 3.23 -3.20
C VAL A 58 -4.28 2.29 -2.17
N THR A 59 -3.60 2.84 -1.16
CA THR A 59 -2.97 2.05 -0.08
C THR A 59 -4.01 1.32 0.77
N ILE A 60 -5.15 1.99 1.07
CA ILE A 60 -6.17 1.43 1.96
C ILE A 60 -7.13 0.47 1.25
N GLN A 61 -7.36 0.64 -0.06
CA GLN A 61 -8.28 -0.20 -0.85
C GLN A 61 -8.16 -1.71 -0.58
N PRO A 62 -6.97 -2.33 -0.53
CA PRO A 62 -6.88 -3.77 -0.29
C PRO A 62 -7.26 -4.19 1.14
N VAL A 63 -7.05 -3.30 2.12
CA VAL A 63 -7.50 -3.51 3.49
C VAL A 63 -9.03 -3.56 3.52
N ASP A 64 -9.69 -2.61 2.86
CA ASP A 64 -11.15 -2.52 2.85
C ASP A 64 -11.83 -3.60 1.97
N ILE A 65 -11.22 -3.97 0.85
CA ILE A 65 -11.81 -4.87 -0.15
C ILE A 65 -11.50 -6.35 0.16
N ILE A 66 -10.28 -6.65 0.60
CA ILE A 66 -9.80 -8.04 0.78
C ILE A 66 -9.74 -8.42 2.26
N GLY A 67 -9.65 -7.45 3.18
CA GLY A 67 -9.54 -7.72 4.61
C GLY A 67 -8.16 -8.23 5.04
N VAL A 68 -7.09 -7.76 4.39
CA VAL A 68 -5.71 -8.06 4.79
C VAL A 68 -5.35 -7.41 6.13
N ASP A 69 -4.37 -7.99 6.84
CA ASP A 69 -3.96 -7.57 8.18
C ASP A 69 -2.94 -6.44 8.23
N ALA A 70 -2.44 -6.02 7.07
CA ALA A 70 -1.48 -4.93 6.96
C ALA A 70 -1.67 -4.16 5.65
N ALA A 71 -1.47 -2.84 5.74
CA ALA A 71 -1.30 -1.99 4.58
C ALA A 71 0.18 -1.88 4.21
N ILE A 72 0.46 -1.85 2.91
CA ILE A 72 1.77 -1.50 2.36
C ILE A 72 1.61 -0.21 1.58
N ILE A 73 2.43 0.80 1.92
CA ILE A 73 2.36 2.13 1.31
C ILE A 73 2.55 2.00 -0.21
N PHE A 74 1.62 2.58 -0.96
CA PHE A 74 1.73 2.71 -2.40
C PHE A 74 2.77 3.77 -2.75
N SER A 75 3.85 3.34 -3.38
CA SER A 75 4.91 4.18 -3.92
C SER A 75 5.68 3.37 -4.97
N ASP A 76 6.70 3.98 -5.56
CA ASP A 76 7.65 3.31 -6.44
C ASP A 76 9.01 3.16 -5.75
N ILE A 77 9.75 2.09 -6.07
CA ILE A 77 11.08 1.88 -5.50
C ILE A 77 12.12 2.86 -6.07
N LEU A 78 11.85 3.41 -7.26
CA LEU A 78 12.74 4.32 -7.99
C LEU A 78 12.57 5.79 -7.60
N VAL A 79 11.69 6.12 -6.64
CA VAL A 79 11.55 7.50 -6.13
C VAL A 79 12.85 8.04 -5.53
N ILE A 80 13.71 7.17 -5.00
CA ILE A 80 15.02 7.56 -4.47
C ILE A 80 15.97 7.97 -5.62
N PRO A 81 16.23 7.12 -6.64
CA PRO A 81 16.93 7.53 -7.86
C PRO A 81 16.42 8.83 -8.47
N GLU A 82 15.09 9.01 -8.56
CA GLU A 82 14.49 10.25 -9.08
C GLU A 82 14.88 11.47 -8.23
N ALA A 83 14.76 11.35 -6.91
CA ALA A 83 15.17 12.41 -5.98
C ALA A 83 16.67 12.73 -6.06
N MET A 84 17.50 11.78 -6.52
CA MET A 84 18.94 11.96 -6.77
C MET A 84 19.25 12.54 -8.15
N GLY A 85 18.24 12.85 -8.97
CA GLY A 85 18.41 13.48 -10.29
C GLY A 85 18.42 12.52 -11.48
N MET A 86 18.07 11.25 -11.29
CA MET A 86 17.88 10.32 -12.41
C MET A 86 16.51 10.55 -13.06
N HIS A 87 16.47 10.57 -14.39
CA HIS A 87 15.21 10.64 -15.13
C HIS A 87 14.52 9.28 -15.17
N LEU A 88 13.23 9.25 -14.80
CA LEU A 88 12.38 8.07 -14.91
C LEU A 88 11.59 8.13 -16.20
N ASP A 89 11.75 7.12 -17.05
CA ASP A 89 10.88 6.89 -18.21
C ASP A 89 9.79 5.88 -17.83
N MET A 90 8.54 6.18 -18.20
CA MET A 90 7.36 5.34 -17.91
C MET A 90 7.03 4.34 -19.02
#